data_AF-A0A953K407-F1
#
_entry.id   AF-A0A953K407-F1
#
_cell.length_a   1.000
_cell.length_b   1.000
_cell.length_c   1.000
_cell.angle_alpha   90.00
_cell.angle_beta   90.00
_cell.angle_gamma   90.00
#
_symmetry.space_group_name_H-M   'P 1'
#
loop_
_entity.id
_entity.type
_entity.pdbx_description
1 polymer ?
#
loop_
_entity_poly.entity_id
_entity_poly.type
_entity_poly.pdbx_seq_one_letter_code
_entity_poly.pdbx_strand_id
1 'polypeptide(L)'
;MKRLLFICCLASVIAAQAQPKPATVRTYDREFKTYPFSDPDPLVKFGHIYPYYRFDGYAATGVNKSWKAVELENDFIRLMILPEVGGKIWGAWEKATGKPFLYFNQVVKFRVKTTMYRGEEHRVFGHWFYIHFTENYGMAFGLEFGGMAGKFLLSAFRILACIAIGWYIVHLARHRAHPGLMVCFALIFAGAVGNIIDSAFYGMIFNDSTDGIARFLPPDGGYAGFLQGRVVDMLYFPLVSGRFPDWLPIWGGETFLFFRPVFNIADASISIGVILYILFQKRFHEGDHAQKTETDAPGATDASSGLS
;
A
#
# COMPACT_ATOMS: atom_id res chain seq x y z
N MET A 1 -42.37 12.77 22.02
CA MET A 1 -42.81 12.91 20.60
C MET A 1 -42.54 14.30 20.01
N LYS A 2 -42.91 15.41 20.67
CA LYS A 2 -42.72 16.78 20.12
C LYS A 2 -41.25 17.18 19.86
N ARG A 3 -40.28 16.73 20.68
CA ARG A 3 -38.84 16.98 20.46
C ARG A 3 -38.24 16.17 19.29
N LEU A 4 -38.77 14.97 19.02
CA LEU A 4 -38.31 14.11 17.93
C LEU A 4 -38.81 14.64 16.57
N LEU A 5 -40.05 15.14 16.53
CA LEU A 5 -40.60 15.82 15.36
C LEU A 5 -39.84 17.11 15.02
N PHE A 6 -39.39 17.86 16.02
CA PHE A 6 -38.61 19.09 15.80
C PHE A 6 -37.22 18.81 15.21
N ILE A 7 -36.55 17.74 15.65
CA ILE A 7 -35.26 17.30 15.10
C ILE A 7 -35.41 16.77 13.67
N CYS A 8 -36.48 16.02 13.38
CA CYS A 8 -36.76 15.55 12.01
C CYS A 8 -37.10 16.72 11.06
N CYS A 9 -37.84 17.73 11.53
CA CYS A 9 -38.10 18.94 10.74
C CYS A 9 -36.85 19.81 10.53
N LEU A 10 -35.94 19.87 11.51
CA LEU A 10 -34.68 20.59 11.36
C LEU A 10 -33.73 19.86 10.40
N ALA A 11 -33.69 18.52 10.46
CA ALA A 11 -32.92 17.69 9.53
C ALA A 11 -33.45 17.75 8.09
N SER A 12 -34.77 17.85 7.90
CA SER A 12 -35.36 18.02 6.57
C SER A 12 -35.14 19.41 5.98
N VAL A 13 -35.07 20.47 6.81
CA VAL A 13 -34.69 21.82 6.36
C VAL A 13 -33.21 21.91 5.98
N ILE A 14 -32.32 21.24 6.71
CA ILE A 14 -30.88 21.15 6.35
C ILE A 14 -30.68 20.32 5.07
N ALA A 15 -31.42 19.22 4.90
CA ALA A 15 -31.40 18.41 3.68
C ALA A 15 -32.01 19.14 2.46
N ALA A 16 -32.97 20.04 2.67
CA ALA A 16 -33.59 20.83 1.61
C ALA A 16 -32.73 22.02 1.14
N GLN A 17 -31.80 22.52 1.98
CA GLN A 17 -30.88 23.61 1.62
C GLN A 17 -29.57 23.13 0.98
N ALA A 18 -29.23 21.85 1.10
CA ALA A 18 -28.08 21.25 0.44
C ALA A 18 -28.52 20.51 -0.83
N GLN A 19 -28.99 21.23 -1.85
CA GLN A 19 -28.96 20.64 -3.20
C GLN A 19 -27.50 20.57 -3.63
N PRO A 20 -26.89 19.38 -3.74
CA PRO A 20 -25.50 19.29 -4.17
C PRO A 20 -25.42 19.89 -5.57
N LYS A 21 -24.50 20.84 -5.76
CA LYS A 21 -24.20 21.32 -7.11
C LYS A 21 -23.83 20.10 -7.98
N PRO A 22 -24.32 20.04 -9.22
CA PRO A 22 -23.99 18.93 -10.11
C PRO A 22 -22.46 18.82 -10.23
N ALA A 23 -21.96 17.58 -10.21
CA ALA A 23 -20.54 17.32 -10.32
C ALA A 23 -20.00 17.98 -11.60
N THR A 24 -18.98 18.81 -11.45
CA THR A 24 -18.32 19.49 -12.56
C THR A 24 -17.14 18.66 -13.02
N VAL A 25 -17.05 18.45 -14.34
CA VAL A 25 -15.94 17.74 -14.98
C VAL A 25 -15.11 18.75 -15.75
N ARG A 26 -13.80 18.76 -15.54
CA ARG A 26 -12.85 19.61 -16.26
C ARG A 26 -11.75 18.74 -16.84
N THR A 27 -11.37 19.00 -18.08
CA THR A 27 -10.21 18.35 -18.70
C THR A 27 -9.19 19.41 -19.03
N TYR A 28 -7.94 19.19 -18.64
CA TYR A 28 -6.84 20.09 -18.94
C TYR A 28 -5.52 19.33 -18.99
N ASP A 29 -4.53 19.90 -19.66
CA ASP A 29 -3.21 19.32 -19.71
C ASP A 29 -2.40 19.81 -18.51
N ARG A 30 -1.84 18.86 -17.74
CA ARG A 30 -1.04 19.15 -16.55
C ARG A 30 0.36 18.60 -16.73
N GLU A 31 1.35 19.48 -16.54
CA GLU A 31 2.75 19.10 -16.59
C GLU A 31 3.15 18.35 -15.33
N PHE A 32 3.71 17.15 -15.50
CA PHE A 32 4.33 16.39 -14.44
C PHE A 32 5.77 16.07 -14.81
N LYS A 33 6.68 16.19 -13.83
CA LYS A 33 8.02 15.64 -13.97
C LYS A 33 7.90 14.12 -14.05
N THR A 34 8.24 13.59 -15.21
CA THR A 34 8.02 12.20 -15.60
C THR A 34 9.37 11.52 -15.73
N TYR A 35 9.54 10.36 -15.11
CA TYR A 35 10.75 9.56 -15.24
C TYR A 35 10.44 8.45 -16.25
N PRO A 36 10.80 8.61 -17.54
CA PRO A 36 10.56 7.61 -18.55
C PRO A 36 11.44 6.38 -18.32
N PHE A 37 11.26 5.36 -19.14
CA PHE A 37 12.23 4.26 -19.25
C PHE A 37 13.59 4.81 -19.69
N SER A 38 14.64 4.04 -19.41
CA SER A 38 15.97 4.28 -19.99
C SER A 38 15.90 4.21 -21.51
N ASP A 39 17.03 4.43 -22.19
CA ASP A 39 17.11 4.07 -23.60
C ASP A 39 16.81 2.57 -23.79
N PRO A 40 16.16 2.20 -24.91
CA PRO A 40 15.84 0.82 -25.20
C PRO A 40 17.13 0.02 -25.42
N ASP A 41 17.12 -1.26 -25.01
CA ASP A 41 18.19 -2.22 -25.28
C ASP A 41 18.44 -2.23 -26.80
N PRO A 42 19.62 -1.81 -27.28
CA PRO A 42 19.91 -1.71 -28.71
C PRO A 42 19.96 -3.09 -29.38
N LEU A 43 20.07 -4.16 -28.58
CA LEU A 43 20.06 -5.52 -29.07
C LEU A 43 18.63 -6.03 -29.17
N VAL A 44 18.21 -6.29 -30.42
CA VAL A 44 16.96 -7.01 -30.68
C VAL A 44 17.06 -8.41 -30.09
N LYS A 45 16.28 -8.67 -29.04
CA LYS A 45 16.12 -10.02 -28.47
C LYS A 45 14.93 -10.68 -29.12
N PHE A 46 15.20 -11.68 -29.95
CA PHE A 46 14.16 -12.54 -30.51
C PHE A 46 13.52 -13.38 -29.40
N GLY A 47 12.19 -13.31 -29.28
CA GLY A 47 11.40 -13.95 -28.24
C GLY A 47 9.96 -13.47 -28.27
N HIS A 48 9.15 -13.82 -27.26
CA HIS A 48 7.72 -13.47 -27.18
C HIS A 48 7.41 -11.96 -27.19
N ILE A 49 8.44 -11.12 -27.01
CA ILE A 49 8.34 -9.66 -26.90
C ILE A 49 8.69 -8.92 -28.20
N TYR A 50 9.19 -9.62 -29.24
CA TYR A 50 9.46 -9.01 -30.55
C TYR A 50 8.14 -8.59 -31.23
N PRO A 51 8.05 -7.40 -31.86
CA PRO A 51 9.11 -6.45 -32.19
C PRO A 51 9.23 -5.25 -31.23
N TYR A 52 8.72 -5.36 -30.00
CA TYR A 52 8.73 -4.24 -29.05
C TYR A 52 10.13 -4.02 -28.44
N TYR A 53 10.43 -2.75 -28.16
CA TYR A 53 11.66 -2.38 -27.45
C TYR A 53 11.63 -2.88 -26.02
N ARG A 54 12.74 -3.48 -25.59
CA ARG A 54 13.04 -3.75 -24.18
C ARG A 54 13.74 -2.53 -23.60
N PHE A 55 13.47 -2.19 -22.36
CA PHE A 55 14.20 -1.15 -21.62
C PHE A 55 14.92 -1.84 -20.46
N ASP A 56 16.14 -1.45 -20.09
CA ASP A 56 16.87 -2.13 -18.99
C ASP A 56 16.89 -1.31 -17.68
N GLY A 57 16.22 -0.15 -17.68
CA GLY A 57 16.15 0.72 -16.52
C GLY A 57 15.09 1.83 -16.63
N TYR A 58 15.11 2.71 -15.63
CA TYR A 58 14.40 3.97 -15.67
C TYR A 58 15.40 5.10 -15.94
N ALA A 59 14.99 6.13 -16.66
CA ALA A 59 15.80 7.32 -16.82
C ALA A 59 16.05 7.95 -15.45
N ALA A 60 17.33 8.16 -15.10
CA ALA A 60 17.71 8.85 -13.87
C ALA A 60 17.29 10.34 -13.89
N THR A 61 17.15 10.90 -15.09
CA THR A 61 16.70 12.28 -15.31
C THR A 61 15.22 12.29 -15.69
N GLY A 62 14.41 12.98 -14.88
CA GLY A 62 13.01 13.22 -15.20
C GLY A 62 12.89 14.29 -16.29
N VAL A 63 12.03 14.04 -17.27
CA VAL A 63 11.60 15.01 -18.29
C VAL A 63 10.25 15.57 -17.91
N ASN A 64 10.04 16.85 -18.14
CA ASN A 64 8.71 17.41 -17.98
C ASN A 64 7.85 16.94 -19.15
N LYS A 65 6.73 16.28 -18.83
CA LYS A 65 5.77 15.82 -19.82
C LYS A 65 4.39 16.33 -19.43
N SER A 66 3.68 16.85 -20.41
CA SER A 66 2.28 17.23 -20.26
C SER A 66 1.40 15.97 -20.36
N TRP A 67 0.53 15.78 -19.38
CA TRP A 67 -0.41 14.67 -19.32
C TRP A 67 -1.83 15.22 -19.29
N LYS A 68 -2.74 14.61 -20.05
CA LYS A 68 -4.15 14.95 -19.97
C LYS A 68 -4.70 14.55 -18.60
N ALA A 69 -5.24 15.51 -17.86
CA ALA A 69 -5.86 15.32 -16.56
C ALA A 69 -7.36 15.59 -16.66
N VAL A 70 -8.15 14.73 -16.02
CA VAL A 70 -9.59 14.89 -15.84
C VAL A 70 -9.85 15.15 -14.37
N GLU A 71 -10.33 16.33 -14.03
CA GLU A 71 -10.78 16.68 -12.70
C GLU A 71 -12.29 16.55 -12.56
N LEU A 72 -12.71 15.84 -11.53
CA LEU A 72 -14.10 15.68 -11.14
C LEU A 72 -14.28 16.36 -9.78
N GLU A 73 -15.15 17.35 -9.69
CA GLU A 73 -15.42 18.01 -8.40
C GLU A 73 -16.91 18.14 -8.10
N ASN A 74 -17.25 18.10 -6.82
CA ASN A 74 -18.54 18.53 -6.30
C ASN A 74 -18.31 19.52 -5.15
N ASP A 75 -19.32 19.74 -4.29
CA ASP A 75 -19.20 20.66 -3.16
C ASP A 75 -18.21 20.18 -2.08
N PHE A 76 -17.94 18.87 -2.00
CA PHE A 76 -17.19 18.25 -0.90
C PHE A 76 -15.79 17.77 -1.30
N ILE A 77 -15.65 17.23 -2.51
CA ILE A 77 -14.44 16.56 -2.95
C ILE A 77 -14.01 17.04 -4.34
N ARG A 78 -12.71 16.97 -4.57
CA ARG A 78 -12.09 17.11 -5.89
C ARG A 78 -11.23 15.89 -6.15
N LEU A 79 -11.44 15.23 -7.29
CA LEU A 79 -10.66 14.09 -7.77
C LEU A 79 -9.91 14.50 -9.03
N MET A 80 -8.68 14.03 -9.17
CA MET A 80 -7.90 14.12 -10.39
C MET A 80 -7.67 12.71 -10.92
N ILE A 81 -7.92 12.51 -12.20
CA ILE A 81 -7.68 11.26 -12.92
C ILE A 81 -6.72 11.56 -14.06
N LEU A 82 -5.73 10.70 -14.28
CA LEU A 82 -4.86 10.75 -15.46
C LEU A 82 -5.22 9.60 -16.40
N PRO A 83 -6.05 9.81 -17.44
CA PRO A 83 -6.49 8.75 -18.36
C PRO A 83 -5.31 8.07 -19.05
N GLU A 84 -4.33 8.85 -19.48
CA GLU A 84 -3.15 8.39 -20.21
C GLU A 84 -2.15 7.62 -19.34
N VAL A 85 -2.28 7.72 -18.01
CA VAL A 85 -1.47 6.98 -17.03
C VAL A 85 -2.31 5.85 -16.43
N GLY A 86 -3.02 5.13 -17.29
CA GLY A 86 -3.85 3.97 -16.92
C GLY A 86 -5.08 4.34 -16.10
N GLY A 87 -5.71 5.50 -16.37
CA GLY A 87 -7.06 5.83 -15.87
C GLY A 87 -7.25 5.94 -14.35
N LYS A 88 -6.18 6.07 -13.57
CA LYS A 88 -6.25 6.05 -12.10
C LYS A 88 -6.55 7.42 -11.51
N ILE A 89 -7.21 7.41 -10.34
CA ILE A 89 -7.30 8.59 -9.47
C ILE A 89 -5.89 8.92 -8.97
N TRP A 90 -5.36 10.05 -9.43
CA TRP A 90 -4.01 10.54 -9.17
C TRP A 90 -3.91 11.41 -7.91
N GLY A 91 -5.02 12.02 -7.52
CA GLY A 91 -5.12 12.81 -6.31
C GLY A 91 -6.59 13.02 -5.93
N ALA A 92 -6.84 13.12 -4.64
CA ALA A 92 -8.16 13.39 -4.11
C ALA A 92 -8.07 14.32 -2.90
N TRP A 93 -8.83 15.41 -2.93
CA TRP A 93 -8.84 16.45 -1.90
C TRP A 93 -10.24 16.60 -1.33
N GLU A 94 -10.29 16.80 -0.02
CA GLU A 94 -11.50 17.26 0.66
C GLU A 94 -11.49 18.80 0.62
N LYS A 95 -12.56 19.40 0.09
CA LYS A 95 -12.59 20.83 -0.29
C LYS A 95 -12.69 21.77 0.92
N ALA A 96 -13.28 21.31 2.02
CA ALA A 96 -13.44 22.14 3.23
C ALA A 96 -12.10 22.39 3.92
N THR A 97 -11.25 21.37 4.05
CA THR A 97 -9.91 21.49 4.66
C THR A 97 -8.81 21.75 3.63
N GLY A 98 -9.08 21.51 2.35
CA GLY A 98 -8.09 21.56 1.27
C GLY A 98 -7.05 20.44 1.34
N LYS A 99 -7.17 19.50 2.28
CA LYS A 99 -6.18 18.46 2.50
C LYS A 99 -6.40 17.29 1.52
N PRO A 100 -5.33 16.76 0.92
CA PRO A 100 -5.43 15.52 0.18
C PRO A 100 -5.70 14.37 1.15
N PHE A 101 -6.73 13.57 0.86
CA PHE A 101 -6.98 12.30 1.56
C PHE A 101 -6.45 11.09 0.78
N LEU A 102 -6.12 11.29 -0.50
CA LEU A 102 -5.37 10.34 -1.31
C LEU A 102 -3.99 10.93 -1.63
N TYR A 103 -2.94 10.13 -1.46
CA TYR A 103 -1.56 10.54 -1.70
C TYR A 103 -1.39 11.03 -3.14
N PHE A 104 -1.14 12.33 -3.30
CA PHE A 104 -0.88 12.96 -4.58
C PHE A 104 0.63 12.98 -4.84
N ASN A 105 1.06 12.35 -5.94
CA ASN A 105 2.46 12.37 -6.35
C ASN A 105 2.68 13.47 -7.40
N GLN A 106 3.65 14.35 -7.16
CA GLN A 106 4.03 15.41 -8.09
C GLN A 106 4.85 14.90 -9.29
N VAL A 107 5.25 13.63 -9.27
CA VAL A 107 5.99 12.99 -10.36
C VAL A 107 5.24 11.78 -10.90
N VAL A 108 5.27 11.60 -12.22
CA VAL A 108 4.77 10.39 -12.87
C VAL A 108 5.93 9.38 -12.93
N LYS A 109 5.80 8.32 -12.15
CA LYS A 109 6.67 7.14 -12.21
C LYS A 109 5.83 5.97 -12.71
N PHE A 110 6.27 5.37 -13.80
CA PHE A 110 5.59 4.23 -14.38
C PHE A 110 5.61 3.04 -13.43
N ARG A 111 4.44 2.42 -13.21
CA ARG A 111 4.32 1.26 -12.32
C ARG A 111 4.70 -0.01 -13.09
N VAL A 112 5.63 -0.75 -12.49
CA VAL A 112 6.15 -2.07 -12.85
C VAL A 112 5.15 -2.95 -13.64
N LYS A 113 3.92 -3.17 -13.14
CA LYS A 113 2.93 -4.06 -13.79
C LYS A 113 2.54 -3.68 -15.22
N THR A 114 2.45 -2.38 -15.54
CA THR A 114 2.01 -1.90 -16.86
C THR A 114 3.17 -1.60 -17.80
N THR A 115 4.39 -1.93 -17.39
CA THR A 115 5.58 -1.51 -18.14
C THR A 115 6.70 -2.54 -18.19
N MET A 116 6.66 -3.55 -17.33
CA MET A 116 7.64 -4.61 -17.28
C MET A 116 6.98 -5.95 -17.62
N TYR A 117 7.74 -6.84 -18.24
CA TYR A 117 7.38 -8.24 -18.38
C TYR A 117 7.62 -8.96 -17.05
N ARG A 118 6.81 -9.97 -16.75
CA ARG A 118 7.00 -10.76 -15.54
C ARG A 118 8.39 -11.41 -15.55
N GLY A 119 9.13 -11.24 -14.46
CA GLY A 119 10.53 -11.69 -14.32
C GLY A 119 11.57 -10.71 -14.88
N GLU A 120 11.16 -9.58 -15.46
CA GLU A 120 12.09 -8.55 -15.92
C GLU A 120 12.76 -7.84 -14.74
N GLU A 121 14.05 -7.53 -14.91
CA GLU A 121 14.89 -6.89 -13.90
C GLU A 121 15.48 -5.59 -14.44
N HIS A 122 15.30 -4.52 -13.69
CA HIS A 122 15.93 -3.23 -13.93
C HIS A 122 16.89 -2.88 -12.81
N ARG A 123 18.12 -2.53 -13.18
CA ARG A 123 19.14 -2.10 -12.21
C ARG A 123 18.87 -0.66 -11.83
N VAL A 124 18.75 -0.39 -10.53
CA VAL A 124 18.52 0.97 -10.03
C VAL A 124 19.80 1.56 -9.45
N PHE A 125 20.41 0.88 -8.48
CA PHE A 125 21.67 1.34 -7.86
C PHE A 125 22.66 0.19 -7.71
N GLY A 126 23.81 0.33 -8.37
CA GLY A 126 24.90 -0.64 -8.31
C GLY A 126 24.44 -2.07 -8.60
N HIS A 127 25.06 -3.03 -7.91
CA HIS A 127 24.73 -4.46 -8.04
C HIS A 127 23.87 -5.00 -6.88
N TRP A 128 23.30 -4.12 -6.05
CA TRP A 128 22.62 -4.49 -4.80
C TRP A 128 21.14 -4.07 -4.74
N PHE A 129 20.66 -3.24 -5.68
CA PHE A 129 19.24 -2.86 -5.78
C PHE A 129 18.70 -2.93 -7.20
N TYR A 130 17.66 -3.75 -7.35
CA TYR A 130 16.96 -4.02 -8.59
C TYR A 130 15.46 -3.81 -8.39
N ILE A 131 14.80 -3.34 -9.45
CA ILE A 131 13.36 -3.49 -9.60
C ILE A 131 13.14 -4.78 -10.38
N HIS A 132 12.63 -5.82 -9.71
CA HIS A 132 12.32 -7.12 -10.31
C HIS A 132 10.82 -7.31 -10.33
N PHE A 133 10.18 -7.36 -11.50
CA PHE A 133 8.74 -7.54 -11.55
C PHE A 133 8.37 -8.99 -11.28
N THR A 134 7.71 -9.25 -10.15
CA THR A 134 7.05 -10.53 -9.91
C THR A 134 5.63 -10.34 -9.39
N GLU A 135 4.82 -11.38 -9.63
CA GLU A 135 3.44 -11.42 -9.18
C GLU A 135 3.27 -12.60 -8.25
N ASN A 136 2.72 -12.30 -7.09
CA ASN A 136 2.58 -13.24 -6.00
C ASN A 136 1.10 -13.52 -5.74
N TYR A 137 0.77 -14.78 -5.47
CA TYR A 137 -0.58 -15.17 -5.04
C TYR A 137 -0.93 -14.64 -3.64
N GLY A 138 -0.04 -13.89 -2.99
CA GLY A 138 -0.29 -13.16 -1.75
C GLY A 138 0.29 -13.86 -0.52
N MET A 139 1.23 -14.79 -0.67
CA MET A 139 1.96 -15.33 0.49
C MET A 139 3.39 -14.83 0.50
N ALA A 140 3.91 -14.56 1.70
CA ALA A 140 5.32 -14.26 1.85
C ALA A 140 6.17 -15.44 1.36
N PHE A 141 7.35 -15.15 0.83
CA PHE A 141 8.33 -16.14 0.37
C PHE A 141 7.86 -17.04 -0.80
N GLY A 142 6.82 -16.63 -1.54
CA GLY A 142 6.39 -17.34 -2.75
C GLY A 142 5.80 -18.73 -2.50
N LEU A 143 5.39 -19.03 -1.27
CA LEU A 143 4.67 -20.25 -0.95
C LEU A 143 3.29 -20.23 -1.66
N GLU A 144 2.81 -21.39 -2.12
CA GLU A 144 1.46 -21.54 -2.67
C GLU A 144 0.66 -22.48 -1.75
N PHE A 145 -0.46 -21.99 -1.20
CA PHE A 145 -1.34 -22.81 -0.38
C PHE A 145 -2.61 -23.09 -1.18
N GLY A 146 -2.86 -24.35 -1.52
CA GLY A 146 -4.20 -24.82 -1.91
C GLY A 146 -4.86 -24.18 -3.13
N GLY A 147 -4.07 -23.67 -4.09
CA GLY A 147 -4.59 -23.10 -5.35
C GLY A 147 -5.62 -21.99 -5.14
N MET A 148 -6.74 -22.04 -5.87
CA MET A 148 -7.79 -21.02 -5.80
C MET A 148 -8.47 -20.94 -4.42
N ALA A 149 -8.70 -22.08 -3.76
CA ALA A 149 -9.34 -22.13 -2.45
C ALA A 149 -8.46 -21.50 -1.37
N GLY A 150 -7.16 -21.82 -1.37
CA GLY A 150 -6.23 -21.22 -0.42
C GLY A 150 -6.00 -19.73 -0.69
N LYS A 151 -6.05 -19.27 -1.95
CA LYS A 151 -6.07 -17.84 -2.28
C LYS A 151 -7.25 -17.11 -1.64
N PHE A 152 -8.46 -17.67 -1.75
CA PHE A 152 -9.64 -17.08 -1.11
C PHE A 152 -9.54 -17.05 0.41
N LEU A 153 -9.11 -18.15 1.03
CA LEU A 153 -8.90 -18.22 2.48
C LEU A 153 -7.89 -17.18 2.96
N LEU A 154 -6.80 -17.02 2.22
CA LEU A 154 -5.76 -16.04 2.53
C LEU A 154 -6.24 -14.60 2.39
N SER A 155 -6.97 -14.29 1.32
CA SER A 155 -7.62 -12.98 1.13
C SER A 155 -8.65 -12.71 2.24
N ALA A 156 -9.46 -13.70 2.62
CA ALA A 156 -10.44 -13.59 3.71
C ALA A 156 -9.76 -13.36 5.07
N PHE A 157 -8.72 -14.13 5.38
CA PHE A 157 -7.91 -13.96 6.59
C PHE A 157 -7.30 -12.56 6.67
N ARG A 158 -6.74 -12.06 5.57
CA ARG A 158 -6.20 -10.69 5.49
C ARG A 158 -7.27 -9.63 5.78
N ILE A 159 -8.46 -9.79 5.22
CA ILE A 159 -9.59 -8.87 5.46
C ILE A 159 -9.97 -8.90 6.95
N LEU A 160 -10.12 -10.08 7.54
CA LEU A 160 -10.45 -10.22 8.97
C LEU A 160 -9.36 -9.59 9.87
N ALA A 161 -8.09 -9.88 9.58
CA ALA A 161 -6.96 -9.29 10.30
C ALA A 161 -6.95 -7.76 10.15
N CYS A 162 -7.23 -7.24 8.95
CA CYS A 162 -7.32 -5.81 8.70
C CYS A 162 -8.46 -5.15 9.50
N ILE A 163 -9.63 -5.78 9.56
CA ILE A 163 -10.76 -5.30 10.38
C ILE A 163 -10.38 -5.29 11.86
N ALA A 164 -9.75 -6.37 12.36
CA ALA A 164 -9.30 -6.47 13.74
C ALA A 164 -8.26 -5.38 14.09
N ILE A 165 -7.28 -5.15 13.22
CA ILE A 165 -6.29 -4.09 13.38
C ILE A 165 -6.95 -2.71 13.34
N GLY A 166 -7.88 -2.47 12.42
CA GLY A 166 -8.63 -1.21 12.34
C GLY A 166 -9.43 -0.94 13.60
N TRP A 167 -10.13 -1.96 14.12
CA TRP A 167 -10.82 -1.88 15.41
C TRP A 167 -9.84 -1.59 16.56
N TYR A 168 -8.68 -2.24 16.58
CA TYR A 168 -7.66 -2.05 17.60
C TYR A 168 -7.06 -0.63 17.55
N ILE A 169 -6.83 -0.06 16.37
CA ILE A 169 -6.41 1.34 16.21
C ILE A 169 -7.46 2.29 16.81
N VAL A 170 -8.75 2.05 16.55
CA VAL A 170 -9.83 2.85 17.15
C VAL A 170 -9.85 2.70 18.67
N HIS A 171 -9.64 1.48 19.17
CA HIS A 171 -9.51 1.23 20.61
C HIS A 171 -8.33 2.00 21.22
N LEU A 172 -7.14 1.94 20.62
CA LEU A 172 -5.95 2.68 21.06
C LEU A 172 -6.16 4.20 21.02
N ALA A 173 -6.80 4.71 19.97
CA ALA A 173 -7.12 6.13 19.85
C ALA A 173 -8.03 6.62 20.99
N ARG A 174 -9.03 5.81 21.37
CA ARG A 174 -9.96 6.13 22.46
C ARG A 174 -9.29 6.14 23.83
N HIS A 175 -8.27 5.31 24.03
CA HIS A 175 -7.51 5.23 25.29
C HIS A 175 -6.27 6.15 25.31
N ARG A 176 -6.15 7.07 24.35
CA ARG A 176 -5.01 8.01 24.22
C ARG A 176 -3.65 7.31 24.31
N ALA A 177 -3.52 6.17 23.64
CA ALA A 177 -2.28 5.41 23.59
C ALA A 177 -1.11 6.24 23.02
N HIS A 178 0.11 5.80 23.32
CA HIS A 178 1.32 6.49 22.90
C HIS A 178 1.33 6.73 21.37
N PRO A 179 1.62 7.95 20.87
CA PRO A 179 1.58 8.26 19.44
C PRO A 179 2.46 7.35 18.58
N GLY A 180 3.60 6.91 19.10
CA GLY A 180 4.47 5.94 18.42
C GLY A 180 3.81 4.58 18.20
N LEU A 181 2.96 4.12 19.14
CA LEU A 181 2.20 2.88 19.00
C LEU A 181 1.15 3.03 17.88
N MET A 182 0.48 4.19 17.82
CA MET A 182 -0.46 4.52 16.75
C MET A 182 0.21 4.49 15.37
N VAL A 183 1.43 5.04 15.25
CA VAL A 183 2.21 5.01 14.00
C VAL A 183 2.55 3.57 13.59
N CYS A 184 2.96 2.71 14.53
CA CYS A 184 3.29 1.31 14.24
C CYS A 184 2.07 0.56 13.66
N PHE A 185 0.92 0.66 14.32
CA PHE A 185 -0.29 0.00 13.86
C PHE A 185 -0.85 0.63 12.58
N ALA A 186 -0.72 1.94 12.38
CA ALA A 186 -1.10 2.60 11.13
C ALA A 186 -0.25 2.11 9.95
N LEU A 187 1.06 1.90 10.12
CA LEU A 187 1.94 1.34 9.10
C LEU A 187 1.55 -0.10 8.73
N ILE A 188 1.27 -0.94 9.74
CA ILE A 188 0.83 -2.33 9.53
C ILE A 188 -0.53 -2.34 8.80
N PHE A 189 -1.47 -1.52 9.24
CA PHE A 189 -2.80 -1.41 8.64
C PHE A 189 -2.73 -0.93 7.19
N ALA A 190 -1.97 0.14 6.91
CA ALA A 190 -1.82 0.68 5.56
C ALA A 190 -1.22 -0.35 4.59
N GLY A 191 -0.20 -1.11 5.03
CA GLY A 191 0.38 -2.18 4.22
C GLY A 191 -0.62 -3.33 3.99
N ALA A 192 -1.33 -3.77 5.03
CA ALA A 192 -2.35 -4.81 4.91
C ALA A 192 -3.47 -4.42 3.92
N VAL A 193 -3.97 -3.19 4.02
CA VAL A 193 -4.97 -2.63 3.08
C VAL A 193 -4.42 -2.59 1.66
N GLY A 194 -3.17 -2.16 1.45
CA GLY A 194 -2.54 -2.10 0.13
C GLY A 194 -2.53 -3.47 -0.57
N ASN A 195 -2.08 -4.51 0.13
CA ASN A 195 -2.07 -5.88 -0.41
C ASN A 195 -3.47 -6.46 -0.64
N ILE A 196 -4.47 -6.05 0.15
CA ILE A 196 -5.88 -6.42 -0.06
C ILE A 196 -6.42 -5.75 -1.32
N ILE A 197 -6.13 -4.46 -1.55
CA ILE A 197 -6.57 -3.74 -2.75
C ILE A 197 -6.03 -4.40 -4.02
N ASP A 198 -4.75 -4.74 -4.05
CA ASP A 198 -4.15 -5.46 -5.18
C ASP A 198 -4.86 -6.80 -5.41
N SER A 199 -5.09 -7.57 -4.33
CA SER A 199 -5.80 -8.86 -4.43
C SER A 199 -7.27 -8.69 -4.87
N ALA A 200 -7.95 -7.66 -4.39
CA ALA A 200 -9.36 -7.39 -4.66
C ALA A 200 -9.59 -6.98 -6.10
N PHE A 201 -8.76 -6.08 -6.63
CA PHE A 201 -9.05 -5.36 -7.87
C PHE A 201 -8.14 -5.72 -9.03
N TYR A 202 -6.87 -6.08 -8.82
CA TYR A 202 -5.93 -6.22 -9.95
C TYR A 202 -6.31 -7.34 -10.90
N GLY A 203 -6.95 -8.41 -10.40
CA GLY A 203 -7.55 -9.45 -11.24
C GLY A 203 -8.60 -8.90 -12.20
N MET A 204 -9.41 -7.94 -11.76
CA MET A 204 -10.55 -7.43 -12.52
C MET A 204 -10.16 -6.33 -13.51
N ILE A 205 -9.14 -5.53 -13.19
CA ILE A 205 -8.78 -4.32 -13.94
C ILE A 205 -7.58 -4.48 -14.87
N PHE A 206 -6.81 -5.56 -14.76
CA PHE A 206 -5.68 -5.86 -15.64
C PHE A 206 -5.91 -7.18 -16.36
N ASN A 207 -5.34 -7.34 -17.57
CA ASN A 207 -5.16 -8.67 -18.16
C ASN A 207 -3.94 -9.37 -17.54
N ASP A 208 -3.75 -10.65 -17.91
CA ASP A 208 -2.64 -11.44 -17.39
C ASP A 208 -1.30 -10.89 -17.93
N SER A 209 -0.28 -10.92 -17.09
CA SER A 209 1.09 -10.48 -17.41
C SER A 209 1.99 -11.62 -17.92
N THR A 210 1.44 -12.83 -18.11
CA THR A 210 2.18 -14.02 -18.55
C THR A 210 2.67 -13.89 -20.00
N ASP A 211 1.81 -13.41 -20.91
CA ASP A 211 2.13 -13.31 -22.35
C ASP A 211 2.53 -11.89 -22.77
N GLY A 212 2.71 -10.97 -21.83
CA GLY A 212 3.16 -9.62 -22.14
C GLY A 212 2.95 -8.60 -21.03
N ILE A 213 3.16 -7.34 -21.38
CA ILE A 213 2.94 -6.21 -20.48
C ILE A 213 1.43 -6.10 -20.18
N ALA A 214 1.09 -6.00 -18.89
CA ALA A 214 -0.30 -5.91 -18.49
C ALA A 214 -0.94 -4.60 -18.97
N ARG A 215 -2.08 -4.71 -19.63
CA ARG A 215 -2.96 -3.63 -20.06
C ARG A 215 -3.99 -3.33 -18.99
N PHE A 216 -4.24 -2.05 -18.78
CA PHE A 216 -5.27 -1.57 -17.89
C PHE A 216 -6.62 -1.53 -18.61
N LEU A 217 -7.66 -2.06 -17.97
CA LEU A 217 -9.03 -2.20 -18.50
C LEU A 217 -9.06 -2.76 -19.92
N PRO A 218 -8.59 -4.01 -20.12
CA PRO A 218 -8.69 -4.67 -21.41
C PRO A 218 -10.17 -4.77 -21.86
N PRO A 219 -10.46 -4.66 -23.17
CA PRO A 219 -11.81 -4.78 -23.70
C PRO A 219 -12.50 -6.10 -23.31
N ASP A 220 -11.73 -7.18 -23.15
CA ASP A 220 -12.22 -8.52 -22.84
C ASP A 220 -12.38 -8.79 -21.33
N GLY A 221 -12.12 -7.79 -20.48
CA GLY A 221 -12.16 -7.92 -19.02
C GLY A 221 -10.85 -8.42 -18.38
N GLY A 222 -10.74 -8.30 -17.06
CA GLY A 222 -9.52 -8.67 -16.34
C GLY A 222 -9.24 -10.17 -16.26
N TYR A 223 -8.02 -10.55 -15.88
CA TYR A 223 -7.57 -11.96 -15.82
C TYR A 223 -8.21 -12.80 -14.71
N ALA A 224 -8.84 -12.19 -13.70
CA ALA A 224 -9.47 -12.90 -12.61
C ALA A 224 -10.62 -12.11 -11.95
N GLY A 225 -11.39 -12.80 -11.11
CA GLY A 225 -12.48 -12.18 -10.36
C GLY A 225 -12.02 -11.38 -9.14
N PHE A 226 -13.00 -10.87 -8.38
CA PHE A 226 -12.77 -10.16 -7.13
C PHE A 226 -12.00 -11.04 -6.12
N LEU A 227 -11.01 -10.46 -5.43
CA LEU A 227 -10.11 -11.11 -4.44
C LEU A 227 -9.16 -12.20 -4.98
N GLN A 228 -9.18 -12.44 -6.29
CA GLN A 228 -8.31 -13.42 -6.95
C GLN A 228 -7.07 -12.78 -7.59
N GLY A 229 -6.92 -11.45 -7.50
CA GLY A 229 -5.77 -10.74 -8.02
C GLY A 229 -4.46 -11.16 -7.36
N ARG A 230 -3.39 -11.15 -8.16
CA ARG A 230 -2.00 -11.29 -7.71
C ARG A 230 -1.48 -9.95 -7.20
N VAL A 231 -0.68 -10.00 -6.13
CA VAL A 231 0.01 -8.85 -5.55
C VAL A 231 1.28 -8.58 -6.35
N VAL A 232 1.56 -7.30 -6.63
CA VAL A 232 2.74 -6.90 -7.40
C VAL A 232 3.91 -6.68 -6.46
N ASP A 233 4.93 -7.54 -6.57
CA ASP A 233 6.18 -7.41 -5.85
C ASP A 233 7.24 -6.87 -6.82
N MET A 234 8.08 -5.95 -6.34
CA MET A 234 8.97 -5.20 -7.23
C MET A 234 10.36 -4.93 -6.66
N LEU A 235 10.50 -4.81 -5.35
CA LEU A 235 11.74 -4.40 -4.71
C LEU A 235 12.61 -5.63 -4.44
N TYR A 236 13.79 -5.68 -5.05
CA TYR A 236 14.73 -6.78 -4.91
C TYR A 236 16.12 -6.30 -4.51
N PHE A 237 16.62 -6.83 -3.39
CA PHE A 237 17.89 -6.43 -2.79
C PHE A 237 18.79 -7.66 -2.53
N PRO A 238 19.56 -8.12 -3.53
CA PRO A 238 20.55 -9.16 -3.34
C PRO A 238 21.77 -8.61 -2.58
N LEU A 239 21.64 -8.41 -1.27
CA LEU A 239 22.62 -7.67 -0.47
C LEU A 239 23.93 -8.42 -0.24
N VAL A 240 23.86 -9.74 -0.02
CA VAL A 240 25.06 -10.57 0.20
C VAL A 240 24.91 -11.85 -0.60
N SER A 241 25.86 -12.08 -1.51
CA SER A 241 26.01 -13.37 -2.19
C SER A 241 27.39 -13.94 -1.87
N GLY A 242 27.48 -15.24 -1.73
CA GLY A 242 28.74 -15.90 -1.40
C GLY A 242 28.65 -17.40 -1.56
N ARG A 243 29.77 -18.06 -1.34
CA ARG A 243 29.83 -19.53 -1.27
C ARG A 243 30.15 -19.90 0.16
N PHE A 244 29.39 -20.84 0.72
CA PHE A 244 29.70 -21.37 2.03
C PHE A 244 31.07 -22.04 1.99
N PRO A 245 31.92 -21.86 3.02
CA PRO A 245 33.19 -22.54 3.10
C PRO A 245 33.01 -24.06 3.02
N ASP A 246 33.91 -24.75 2.31
CA ASP A 246 33.79 -26.21 2.08
C ASP A 246 33.83 -27.05 3.38
N TRP A 247 34.26 -26.46 4.50
CA TRP A 247 34.28 -27.13 5.81
C TRP A 247 32.90 -27.20 6.50
N LEU A 248 31.87 -26.54 5.95
CA LEU A 248 30.53 -26.58 6.55
C LEU A 248 29.86 -27.95 6.29
N PRO A 249 29.38 -28.66 7.33
CA PRO A 249 28.94 -30.05 7.19
C PRO A 249 27.64 -30.24 6.41
N ILE A 250 26.77 -29.22 6.32
CA ILE A 250 25.45 -29.31 5.67
C ILE A 250 25.36 -28.46 4.41
N TRP A 251 26.04 -27.31 4.38
CA TRP A 251 25.97 -26.34 3.28
C TRP A 251 27.34 -26.09 2.63
N GLY A 252 28.36 -26.89 2.93
CA GLY A 252 29.72 -26.68 2.44
C GLY A 252 29.77 -26.63 0.92
N GLY A 253 30.34 -25.57 0.36
CA GLY A 253 30.44 -25.37 -1.07
C GLY A 253 29.17 -24.87 -1.77
N GLU A 254 28.03 -24.77 -1.08
CA GLU A 254 26.80 -24.21 -1.65
C GLU A 254 26.87 -22.69 -1.82
N THR A 255 26.33 -22.17 -2.91
CA THR A 255 26.18 -20.73 -3.10
C THR A 255 24.95 -20.22 -2.34
N PHE A 256 25.13 -19.19 -1.52
CA PHE A 256 24.03 -18.55 -0.82
C PHE A 256 23.79 -17.14 -1.37
N LEU A 257 22.51 -16.75 -1.34
CA LEU A 257 22.07 -15.39 -1.56
C LEU A 257 21.24 -14.97 -0.35
N PHE A 258 21.81 -14.08 0.45
CA PHE A 258 21.13 -13.47 1.59
C PHE A 258 20.09 -12.48 1.07
N PHE A 259 18.84 -12.67 1.51
CA PHE A 259 17.68 -11.87 1.11
C PHE A 259 17.25 -12.09 -0.36
N ARG A 260 16.77 -13.31 -0.64
CA ARG A 260 16.15 -13.70 -1.92
C ARG A 260 14.77 -13.09 -2.21
N PRO A 261 13.90 -12.84 -1.21
CA PRO A 261 12.53 -12.43 -1.51
C PRO A 261 12.45 -11.07 -2.21
N VAL A 262 11.60 -11.00 -3.23
CA VAL A 262 11.12 -9.74 -3.80
C VAL A 262 9.89 -9.32 -3.01
N PHE A 263 9.80 -8.04 -2.69
CA PHE A 263 8.70 -7.51 -1.86
C PHE A 263 8.18 -6.19 -2.41
N ASN A 264 7.10 -5.68 -1.83
CA ASN A 264 6.52 -4.39 -2.21
C ASN A 264 6.53 -3.37 -1.07
N ILE A 265 6.04 -2.16 -1.34
CA ILE A 265 6.00 -1.07 -0.35
C ILE A 265 5.06 -1.42 0.83
N ALA A 266 3.98 -2.16 0.58
CA ALA A 266 3.06 -2.60 1.62
C ALA A 266 3.74 -3.59 2.58
N ASP A 267 4.53 -4.55 2.08
CA ASP A 267 5.30 -5.47 2.90
C ASP A 267 6.35 -4.75 3.73
N ALA A 268 7.06 -3.80 3.12
CA ALA A 268 8.01 -2.94 3.83
C ALA A 268 7.34 -2.15 4.96
N SER A 269 6.15 -1.59 4.72
CA SER A 269 5.36 -0.88 5.73
C SER A 269 4.99 -1.79 6.90
N ILE A 270 4.54 -3.02 6.63
CA ILE A 270 4.23 -4.02 7.66
C ILE A 270 5.49 -4.36 8.47
N SER A 271 6.60 -4.70 7.80
CA SER A 271 7.85 -5.05 8.46
C SER A 271 8.39 -3.92 9.33
N ILE A 272 8.41 -2.68 8.82
CA ILE A 272 8.85 -1.50 9.59
C ILE A 272 7.95 -1.28 10.79
N GLY A 273 6.62 -1.33 10.62
CA GLY A 273 5.67 -1.17 11.72
C GLY A 273 5.86 -2.21 12.83
N VAL A 274 6.08 -3.47 12.47
CA VAL A 274 6.35 -4.56 13.44
C VAL A 274 7.71 -4.38 14.12
N ILE A 275 8.76 -4.03 13.38
CA ILE A 275 10.10 -3.80 13.95
C ILE A 275 10.06 -2.62 14.93
N LEU A 276 9.45 -1.50 14.56
CA LEU A 276 9.30 -0.35 15.44
C LEU A 276 8.50 -0.70 16.69
N TYR A 277 7.43 -1.49 16.56
CA TYR A 277 6.68 -1.99 17.70
C TYR A 277 7.59 -2.78 18.66
N ILE A 278 8.35 -3.76 18.15
CA ILE A 278 9.21 -4.62 18.97
C ILE A 278 10.33 -3.83 19.65
N LEU A 279 10.97 -2.90 18.94
CA LEU A 279 12.08 -2.10 19.46
C LEU A 279 11.64 -1.13 20.57
N PHE A 280 10.47 -0.51 20.41
CA PHE A 280 9.99 0.53 21.31
C PHE A 280 8.85 0.07 22.24
N GLN A 281 8.54 -1.24 22.28
CA GLN A 281 7.45 -1.80 23.08
C GLN A 281 7.51 -1.42 24.56
N LYS A 282 8.71 -1.31 25.15
CA LYS A 282 8.88 -0.92 26.56
C LYS A 282 8.42 0.52 26.78
N ARG A 283 8.93 1.44 25.95
CA ARG A 283 8.59 2.87 25.99
C ARG A 283 7.12 3.14 25.70
N PHE A 284 6.49 2.32 24.86
CA PHE A 284 5.07 2.48 24.55
C PHE A 284 4.14 2.11 25.71
N HIS A 285 4.58 1.24 26.61
CA HIS A 285 3.80 0.77 27.76
C HIS A 285 4.29 1.31 29.11
N GLU A 286 5.38 2.09 29.15
CA GLU A 286 5.90 2.73 30.37
C GLU A 286 4.87 3.64 31.06
N GLY A 287 4.02 4.33 30.28
CA GLY A 287 2.94 5.17 30.82
C GLY A 287 1.78 4.39 31.45
N ASP A 288 1.49 3.18 30.97
CA ASP A 288 0.45 2.31 31.53
C ASP A 288 0.91 1.67 32.86
N HIS A 289 2.20 1.39 32.99
CA HIS A 289 2.78 0.84 34.23
C HIS A 289 2.85 1.86 35.37
N ALA A 290 3.12 3.14 35.07
CA ALA A 290 3.14 4.20 36.08
C ALA A 290 1.75 4.46 36.69
N GLN A 291 0.69 4.56 35.85
CA GLN A 291 -0.67 4.79 36.33
C GLN A 291 -1.25 3.61 37.14
N LYS A 292 -0.88 2.38 36.78
CA LYS A 292 -1.33 1.18 37.50
C LYS A 292 -0.67 1.05 38.88
N THR A 293 0.61 1.47 38.99
CA THR A 293 1.36 1.43 40.26
C THR A 293 0.87 2.48 41.27
N GLU A 294 0.39 3.64 40.82
CA GLU A 294 -0.23 4.66 41.69
C GLU A 294 -1.65 4.29 42.13
N THR A 295 -2.39 3.53 41.31
CA THR A 295 -3.79 3.15 41.62
C THR A 295 -3.85 1.94 42.58
N ASP A 296 -2.85 1.06 42.56
CA ASP A 296 -2.74 -0.12 43.44
C ASP A 296 -1.96 0.15 44.74
N ALA A 297 -1.51 1.39 44.98
CA ALA A 297 -0.89 1.77 46.25
C ALA A 297 -1.96 1.77 47.37
N PRO A 298 -1.82 0.96 48.44
CA PRO A 298 -2.79 0.95 49.52
C PRO A 298 -2.82 2.34 50.17
N GLY A 299 -4.02 2.95 50.20
CA GLY A 299 -4.26 4.28 50.74
C GLY A 299 -3.73 4.42 52.17
N ALA A 300 -2.56 5.02 52.30
CA ALA A 300 -2.08 5.54 53.56
C ALA A 300 -2.72 6.91 53.78
N THR A 301 -3.85 6.95 54.50
CA THR A 301 -4.16 7.90 55.58
C THR A 301 -5.64 7.81 55.92
N ASP A 302 -5.96 7.09 56.99
CA ASP A 302 -6.96 7.58 57.95
C ASP A 302 -6.61 6.97 59.32
N ALA A 303 -5.65 7.59 59.99
CA ALA A 303 -5.28 7.32 61.37
C ALA A 303 -5.18 8.65 62.13
N SER A 304 -6.30 9.36 62.20
CA SER A 304 -6.48 10.44 63.18
C SER A 304 -7.92 10.49 63.68
N SER A 305 -8.36 9.43 64.34
CA SER A 305 -9.51 9.49 65.24
C SER A 305 -9.25 8.61 66.46
N GLY A 306 -8.67 9.21 67.49
CA GLY A 306 -8.50 8.58 68.79
C GLY A 306 -7.21 9.02 69.46
N LEU A 307 -7.29 10.09 70.25
CA LEU A 307 -6.78 10.14 71.63
C LEU A 307 -6.99 11.54 72.21
N SER A 308 -7.67 11.56 73.37
CA SER A 308 -7.85 12.65 74.36
C SER A 308 -8.68 13.87 73.99
#